data_AF-K1UDJ1-F1
#
_entry.id   AF-K1UDJ1-F1
#
_cell.length_a   1.000
_cell.length_b   1.000
_cell.length_c   1.000
_cell.angle_alpha   90.00
_cell.angle_beta   90.00
_cell.angle_gamma   90.00
#
_symmetry.space_group_name_H-M   'P 1'
#
loop_
_entity.id
_entity.type
_entity.pdbx_description
1 polymer ?
#
loop_
_entity_poly.entity_id
_entity_poly.type
_entity_poly.pdbx_seq_one_letter_code
_entity_poly.pdbx_strand_id
1 'polypeptide(L)'
;MKFGENLNAYTSIDETVYNISNVPVIRDGVVDSCLLILHDWADDLTLDPKEIDSERGVIHEEWRTSTNAMMRMYEKALPTLYPESKYAYRLPIGIMEVVDNFPYQALRDYYEKWYRPDQQG
;
A
#
# COMPACT_ATOMS: atom_id res chain seq x y z
N MET A 1 -1.11 21.52 1.29
CA MET A 1 -1.01 20.08 1.56
C MET A 1 0.37 19.61 1.19
N LYS A 2 0.97 18.74 2.01
CA LYS A 2 2.24 18.07 1.72
C LYS A 2 2.09 16.56 1.88
N PHE A 3 2.69 15.81 0.96
CA PHE A 3 2.78 14.35 1.04
C PHE A 3 3.61 13.93 2.26
N GLY A 4 3.22 12.86 2.96
CA GLY A 4 3.82 12.38 4.21
C GLY A 4 3.38 13.13 5.48
N GLU A 5 2.95 14.39 5.36
CA GLU A 5 2.46 15.20 6.49
C GLU A 5 0.93 15.26 6.54
N ASN A 6 0.28 15.53 5.40
CA ASN A 6 -1.17 15.65 5.29
C ASN A 6 -1.81 14.50 4.51
N LEU A 7 -1.04 13.85 3.65
CA LEU A 7 -1.47 12.72 2.82
C LEU A 7 -0.57 11.54 3.15
N ASN A 8 -1.16 10.42 3.55
CA ASN A 8 -0.41 9.22 3.89
C ASN A 8 -1.19 7.97 3.53
N ALA A 9 -0.49 6.85 3.41
CA ALA A 9 -1.10 5.54 3.26
C ALA A 9 -0.26 4.48 3.98
N TYR A 10 -0.90 3.40 4.39
CA TYR A 10 -0.19 2.21 4.86
C TYR A 10 -0.93 0.93 4.49
N THR A 11 -0.18 -0.16 4.43
CA THR A 11 -0.71 -1.50 4.20
C THR A 11 -0.35 -2.38 5.38
N SER A 12 -1.37 -3.02 5.97
CA SER A 12 -1.21 -4.06 6.98
C SER A 12 -1.55 -5.43 6.36
N ILE A 13 -1.70 -6.46 7.19
CA ILE A 13 -2.07 -7.79 6.69
C ILE A 13 -3.52 -7.79 6.17
N ASP A 14 -4.41 -7.02 6.80
CA ASP A 14 -5.86 -7.12 6.58
C ASP A 14 -6.46 -5.89 5.85
N GLU A 15 -5.70 -4.80 5.71
CA GLU A 15 -6.21 -3.55 5.14
C GLU A 15 -5.13 -2.71 4.46
N THR A 16 -5.57 -1.88 3.51
CA THR A 16 -4.81 -0.72 3.01
C THR A 16 -5.62 0.52 3.36
N VAL A 17 -5.00 1.47 4.05
CA VAL A 17 -5.66 2.69 4.53
C VAL A 17 -5.02 3.90 3.90
N TYR A 18 -5.84 4.74 3.27
CA TYR A 18 -5.45 6.07 2.78
C TYR A 18 -5.97 7.13 3.74
N ASN A 19 -5.13 8.09 4.10
CA ASN A 19 -5.48 9.15 5.04
C ASN A 19 -5.17 10.53 4.48
N ILE A 20 -6.16 11.41 4.57
CA ILE A 20 -6.04 12.84 4.32
C ILE A 20 -6.33 13.56 5.64
N SER A 21 -5.38 14.34 6.15
CA SER A 21 -5.48 15.00 7.46
C SER A 21 -4.93 16.43 7.43
N ASN A 22 -5.38 17.23 8.40
CA ASN A 22 -4.92 18.62 8.61
C ASN A 22 -5.03 19.51 7.36
N VAL A 23 -6.05 19.30 6.53
CA VAL A 23 -6.31 20.10 5.34
C VAL A 23 -7.09 21.37 5.72
N PRO A 24 -6.59 22.59 5.44
CA PRO A 24 -7.30 23.82 5.75
C PRO A 24 -8.58 23.97 4.91
N VAL A 25 -9.73 24.08 5.57
CA VAL A 25 -11.05 24.24 4.92
C VAL A 25 -11.45 25.71 4.73
N ILE A 26 -10.47 26.61 4.64
CA ILE A 26 -10.70 28.07 4.57
C ILE A 26 -11.22 28.49 3.20
N ARG A 27 -10.90 27.72 2.15
CA ARG A 27 -11.32 27.97 0.77
C ARG A 27 -12.37 26.93 0.36
N ASP A 28 -13.44 27.41 -0.26
CA ASP A 28 -14.44 26.54 -0.88
C ASP A 28 -13.79 25.58 -1.91
N GLY A 29 -14.31 24.36 -2.01
CA GLY A 29 -13.84 23.32 -2.93
C GLY A 29 -12.60 22.53 -2.47
N VAL A 30 -11.99 22.85 -1.33
CA VAL A 30 -10.89 22.04 -0.78
C VAL A 30 -11.37 20.64 -0.39
N VAL A 31 -12.55 20.55 0.24
CA VAL A 31 -13.17 19.26 0.60
C VAL A 31 -13.48 18.45 -0.66
N ASP A 32 -14.04 19.09 -1.70
CA ASP A 32 -14.35 18.43 -2.97
C ASP A 32 -13.09 17.84 -3.61
N SER A 33 -11.97 18.56 -3.56
CA SER A 33 -10.69 18.07 -4.06
C SER A 33 -10.18 16.86 -3.26
N CYS A 34 -10.35 16.84 -1.94
CA CYS A 34 -10.00 15.69 -1.10
C CYS A 34 -10.87 14.47 -1.42
N LEU A 35 -12.17 14.67 -1.60
CA LEU A 35 -13.09 13.61 -1.98
C LEU A 35 -12.79 13.06 -3.38
N LEU A 36 -12.39 13.93 -4.31
CA LEU A 36 -11.95 13.50 -5.65
C LEU A 36 -10.68 12.65 -5.57
N ILE A 37 -9.68 13.05 -4.77
CA ILE A 37 -8.47 12.23 -4.57
C ILE A 37 -8.82 10.86 -3.97
N LEU A 38 -9.72 10.81 -2.98
CA LEU A 38 -10.15 9.54 -2.39
C LEU A 38 -10.91 8.67 -3.39
N HIS A 39 -11.76 9.27 -4.22
CA HIS A 39 -12.44 8.59 -5.32
C HIS A 39 -11.42 7.97 -6.29
N ASP A 40 -10.41 8.74 -6.71
CA ASP A 40 -9.44 8.25 -7.69
C ASP A 40 -8.58 7.13 -7.14
N TRP A 41 -8.23 7.17 -5.85
CA TRP A 41 -7.56 6.05 -5.16
C TRP A 41 -8.45 4.82 -5.03
N ALA A 42 -9.76 5.02 -4.86
CA ALA A 42 -10.72 3.97 -4.63
C ALA A 42 -11.07 3.16 -5.89
N ASP A 43 -11.04 3.74 -7.10
CA ASP A 43 -11.40 3.00 -8.34
C ASP A 43 -10.85 3.59 -9.67
N ASP A 44 -10.00 4.63 -9.67
CA ASP A 44 -9.57 5.32 -10.91
C ASP A 44 -8.03 5.44 -11.07
N LEU A 45 -7.28 4.53 -10.44
CA LEU A 45 -5.83 4.51 -10.61
C LEU A 45 -5.44 4.06 -12.03
N THR A 46 -4.63 4.89 -12.69
CA THR A 46 -4.12 4.59 -14.05
C THR A 46 -3.14 3.42 -14.10
N LEU A 47 -2.39 3.19 -13.02
CA LEU A 47 -1.39 2.12 -12.89
C LEU A 47 -0.43 2.08 -14.11
N ASP A 48 0.18 3.23 -14.42
CA ASP A 48 1.12 3.39 -15.55
C ASP A 48 2.36 2.47 -15.37
N PRO A 49 2.71 1.63 -16.35
CA PRO A 49 3.88 0.75 -16.28
C PRO A 49 5.19 1.45 -15.89
N LYS A 50 5.42 2.67 -16.38
CA LYS A 50 6.64 3.43 -16.10
C LYS A 50 6.71 3.87 -14.63
N GLU A 51 5.59 4.31 -14.07
CA GLU A 51 5.51 4.70 -12.66
C GLU A 51 5.60 3.47 -11.75
N ILE A 52 4.99 2.35 -12.14
CA ILE A 52 5.14 1.06 -11.45
C ILE A 52 6.62 0.66 -11.36
N ASP A 53 7.36 0.74 -12.47
CA ASP A 53 8.78 0.38 -12.48
C ASP A 53 9.64 1.36 -11.66
N SER A 54 9.28 2.65 -11.65
CA SER A 54 9.92 3.64 -10.79
C SER A 54 9.72 3.31 -9.30
N GLU A 55 8.53 2.85 -8.92
CA GLU A 55 8.19 2.55 -7.53
C GLU A 55 8.93 1.33 -6.97
N ARG A 56 9.37 0.38 -7.82
CA ARG A 56 10.17 -0.77 -7.37
C ARG A 56 11.40 -0.33 -6.58
N GLY A 57 12.10 0.70 -7.04
CA GLY A 57 13.27 1.25 -6.36
C GLY A 57 12.95 1.82 -4.98
N VAL A 58 11.78 2.46 -4.83
CA VAL A 58 11.30 3.00 -3.54
C VAL A 58 11.01 1.85 -2.57
N ILE A 59 10.30 0.81 -3.01
CA ILE A 59 9.98 -0.37 -2.20
C ILE A 59 11.26 -1.08 -1.72
N HIS A 60 12.30 -1.16 -2.56
CA HIS A 60 13.60 -1.71 -2.16
C HIS A 60 14.26 -0.92 -1.02
N GLU A 61 14.22 0.41 -1.06
CA GLU A 61 14.79 1.24 -0.01
C GLU A 61 13.99 1.14 1.31
N GLU A 62 12.66 1.02 1.22
CA GLU A 62 11.81 0.74 2.38
C GLU A 62 12.12 -0.64 2.98
N TRP A 63 12.24 -1.67 2.14
CA TRP A 63 12.62 -3.02 2.57
C TRP A 63 13.99 -3.03 3.26
N ARG A 64 14.99 -2.36 2.67
CA ARG A 64 16.34 -2.24 3.24
C ARG A 64 16.33 -1.53 4.61
N THR A 65 15.52 -0.48 4.74
CA THR A 65 15.40 0.29 5.98
C THR A 65 14.62 -0.45 7.06
N SER A 66 13.60 -1.23 6.67
CA SER A 66 12.73 -2.00 7.58
C SER A 66 13.34 -3.32 8.05
N THR A 67 14.41 -3.82 7.43
CA THR A 67 15.12 -5.06 7.79
C THR A 67 15.99 -4.90 9.06
N ASN A 68 15.35 -4.48 10.15
CA ASN A 68 15.97 -4.32 11.46
C ASN A 68 15.89 -5.62 12.30
N ALA A 69 16.36 -5.57 13.54
CA ALA A 69 16.37 -6.75 14.42
C ALA A 69 14.96 -7.32 14.69
N MET A 70 13.95 -6.45 14.81
CA MET A 70 12.57 -6.85 15.07
C MET A 70 11.98 -7.59 13.87
N MET A 71 12.21 -7.09 12.65
CA MET A 71 11.73 -7.75 11.43
C MET A 71 12.32 -9.17 11.29
N ARG A 72 13.63 -9.33 11.52
CA ARG A 72 14.28 -10.65 11.50
C ARG A 72 13.77 -11.59 12.59
N MET A 73 13.32 -11.05 13.73
CA MET A 73 12.66 -11.86 14.77
C MET A 73 11.28 -12.31 14.30
N TYR A 74 10.49 -11.43 13.69
CA TYR A 74 9.17 -11.80 13.15
C TYR A 74 9.27 -12.88 12.08
N GLU A 75 10.18 -12.74 11.10
CA GLU A 75 10.38 -13.74 10.05
C GLU A 75 10.68 -15.15 10.59
N LYS A 76 11.37 -15.25 11.74
CA LYS A 76 11.66 -16.53 12.40
C LYS A 76 10.53 -17.02 13.29
N ALA A 77 9.86 -16.12 13.99
CA ALA A 77 8.85 -16.46 14.98
C ALA A 77 7.50 -16.81 14.34
N LEU A 78 7.07 -16.05 13.33
CA LEU A 78 5.73 -16.16 12.73
C LEU A 78 5.44 -17.57 12.18
N PRO A 79 6.36 -18.28 11.50
CA PRO A 79 6.12 -19.65 11.06
C PRO A 79 5.90 -20.65 12.20
N THR A 80 6.50 -20.40 13.37
CA THR A 80 6.32 -21.25 14.55
C THR A 80 5.03 -20.92 15.31
N LEU A 81 4.67 -19.63 15.35
CA LEU A 81 3.48 -19.15 16.05
C LEU A 81 2.19 -19.46 15.28
N TYR A 82 2.24 -19.42 13.95
CA TYR A 82 1.09 -19.61 13.06
C TYR A 82 1.36 -20.72 12.02
N PRO A 83 1.62 -21.97 12.45
CA PRO A 83 1.87 -23.06 11.53
C PRO A 83 0.68 -23.24 10.58
N GLU A 84 0.96 -23.55 9.30
CA GLU A 84 -0.03 -23.73 8.22
C GLU A 84 -0.88 -22.49 7.87
N SER A 85 -0.67 -21.34 8.52
CA SER A 85 -1.40 -20.12 8.26
C SER A 85 -0.69 -19.24 7.22
N LYS A 86 -1.46 -18.52 6.40
CA LYS A 86 -0.89 -17.49 5.51
C LYS A 86 -0.24 -16.34 6.31
N TYR A 87 -0.74 -16.04 7.51
CA TYR A 87 -0.17 -15.01 8.39
C TYR A 87 1.29 -15.30 8.79
N ALA A 88 1.74 -16.56 8.70
CA ALA A 88 3.14 -16.90 8.94
C ALA A 88 4.10 -16.39 7.85
N TYR A 89 3.61 -16.14 6.63
CA TYR A 89 4.45 -15.96 5.44
C TYR A 89 4.08 -14.74 4.58
N ARG A 90 3.07 -13.96 4.98
CA ARG A 90 2.50 -12.86 4.17
C ARG A 90 2.69 -11.51 4.88
N LEU A 91 3.93 -11.19 5.25
CA LEU A 91 4.26 -9.85 5.71
C LEU A 91 3.98 -8.82 4.57
N PRO A 92 3.42 -7.64 4.88
CA PRO A 92 2.96 -6.70 3.86
C PRO A 92 4.02 -6.23 2.87
N ILE A 93 5.29 -6.13 3.28
CA ILE A 93 6.40 -5.73 2.40
C ILE A 93 6.64 -6.70 1.23
N GLY A 94 6.08 -7.91 1.32
CA GLY A 94 6.16 -8.92 0.27
C GLY A 94 7.55 -9.56 0.14
N ILE A 95 7.80 -10.14 -1.04
CA ILE A 95 9.08 -10.76 -1.40
C ILE A 95 9.67 -10.00 -2.59
N MET A 96 10.95 -9.62 -2.49
CA MET A 96 11.60 -8.75 -3.48
C MET A 96 11.61 -9.38 -4.87
N GLU A 97 11.75 -10.70 -4.98
CA GLU A 97 11.65 -11.41 -6.26
C GLU A 97 10.30 -11.18 -6.96
N VAL A 98 9.19 -11.12 -6.22
CA VAL A 98 7.88 -10.78 -6.80
C VAL A 98 7.82 -9.30 -7.13
N VAL A 99 8.29 -8.43 -6.22
CA VAL A 99 8.37 -6.97 -6.46
C VAL A 99 9.21 -6.64 -7.68
N ASP A 100 10.16 -7.47 -8.09
CA ASP A 100 10.99 -7.22 -9.28
C ASP A 100 10.34 -7.74 -10.58
N ASN A 101 9.49 -8.78 -10.49
CA ASN A 101 9.12 -9.58 -11.66
C ASN A 101 7.62 -9.72 -11.91
N PHE A 102 6.75 -9.20 -11.03
CA PHE A 102 5.31 -9.34 -11.26
C PHE A 102 4.90 -8.70 -12.60
N PRO A 103 4.05 -9.37 -13.40
CA PRO A 103 3.54 -8.79 -14.63
C PRO A 103 2.60 -7.62 -14.29
N TYR A 104 2.67 -6.51 -15.02
CA TYR A 104 1.84 -5.32 -14.71
C TYR A 104 0.35 -5.65 -14.58
N GLN A 105 -0.14 -6.62 -15.35
CA GLN A 105 -1.54 -7.06 -15.27
C GLN A 105 -1.91 -7.61 -13.89
N ALA A 106 -1.00 -8.28 -13.18
CA ALA A 106 -1.29 -8.81 -11.85
C ALA A 106 -1.62 -7.70 -10.83
N LEU A 107 -0.99 -6.53 -10.94
CA LEU A 107 -1.31 -5.38 -10.08
C LEU A 107 -2.69 -4.82 -10.41
N ARG A 108 -3.02 -4.69 -11.70
CA ARG A 108 -4.35 -4.24 -12.15
C ARG A 108 -5.43 -5.20 -11.71
N ASP A 109 -5.22 -6.50 -11.93
CA ASP A 109 -6.16 -7.54 -11.50
C ASP A 109 -6.35 -7.54 -9.98
N TYR A 110 -5.30 -7.26 -9.21
CA TYR A 110 -5.41 -7.10 -7.76
C TYR A 110 -6.24 -5.87 -7.39
N TYR A 111 -5.97 -4.72 -8.02
CA TYR A 111 -6.69 -3.48 -7.80
C TYR A 111 -8.19 -3.66 -8.05
N GLU A 112 -8.57 -4.09 -9.26
CA GLU A 112 -9.96 -4.37 -9.65
C GLU A 112 -10.66 -5.40 -8.75
N LYS A 113 -9.89 -6.37 -8.25
CA LYS A 113 -10.42 -7.42 -7.37
C LYS A 113 -10.68 -6.95 -5.94
N TRP A 114 -10.06 -5.89 -5.45
CA TRP A 114 -10.15 -5.54 -4.02
C TRP A 114 -10.60 -4.10 -3.77
N TYR A 115 -10.37 -3.20 -4.71
CA TYR A 115 -10.73 -1.80 -4.60
C TYR A 115 -12.15 -1.58 -5.12
N ARG A 116 -13.12 -2.29 -4.53
CA ARG A 116 -14.54 -2.15 -4.87
C ARG A 116 -15.31 -1.49 -3.72
N PRO A 117 -16.40 -0.75 -4.01
CA PRO A 117 -17.20 -0.09 -2.97
C PRO A 117 -17.74 -1.01 -1.87
N ASP A 118 -18.03 -2.29 -2.18
CA ASP A 118 -18.51 -3.27 -1.19
C ASP A 118 -17.44 -3.72 -0.19
N GLN A 119 -16.18 -3.33 -0.38
CA GLN A 119 -15.03 -3.67 0.45
C GLN A 119 -14.36 -2.45 1.09
N GLN A 120 -14.95 -1.26 0.93
CA GLN A 120 -14.46 0.00 1.48
C GLN A 120 -15.36 0.39 2.65
N GLY A 121 -14.80 0.35 3.87
CA GLY A 121 -15.51 0.60 5.14
C GLY A 121 -15.57 2.06 5.55
#